data_AF-A0A7J6F2Z0-F1
#
_entry.id   AF-A0A7J6F2Z0-F1
#
_cell.length_a   1.000
_cell.length_b   1.000
_cell.length_c   1.000
_cell.angle_alpha   90.00
_cell.angle_beta   90.00
_cell.angle_gamma   90.00
#
_symmetry.space_group_name_H-M   'P 1'
#
loop_
_entity.id
_entity.type
_entity.pdbx_description
1 polymer ?
#
loop_
_entity_poly.entity_id
_entity_poly.type
_entity_poly.pdbx_seq_one_letter_code
_entity_poly.pdbx_strand_id
1 'polypeptide(L)' 'MKKLDVTKNGKHHSGFPNSAFIRKGEVGDWVNYLTPEMAERGKKLIKEKFAQSDCHNHRLFPLS' A
#
# COMPACT_ATOMS: atom_id res chain seq x y z
N MET A 1 10.73 10.52 0.19
CA MET A 1 10.81 10.65 -1.29
C MET A 1 11.71 11.84 -1.63
N LYS A 2 12.74 11.66 -2.47
CA LYS A 2 13.61 12.79 -2.86
C LYS A 2 12.79 13.73 -3.76
N LYS A 3 12.63 14.99 -3.36
CA LYS A 3 11.96 16.05 -4.15
C LYS A 3 12.92 16.55 -5.23
N LEU A 4 13.11 15.76 -6.27
CA LEU A 4 13.86 16.17 -7.44
C LEU A 4 12.96 16.98 -8.39
N ASP A 5 13.52 17.90 -9.15
CA ASP A 5 12.76 18.76 -10.06
C ASP A 5 12.01 17.93 -11.12
N VAL A 6 12.66 16.87 -11.63
CA VAL A 6 12.07 15.87 -12.53
C VAL A 6 10.83 15.17 -11.95
N THR A 7 10.76 15.01 -10.63
CA THR A 7 9.65 14.36 -9.92
C THR A 7 8.44 15.30 -9.81
N LYS A 8 8.66 16.62 -9.79
CA LYS A 8 7.59 17.63 -9.65
C LYS A 8 7.12 18.17 -10.99
N ASN A 9 8.04 18.47 -11.90
CA ASN A 9 7.79 19.24 -13.12
C ASN A 9 7.99 18.41 -14.40
N GLY A 10 8.47 17.17 -14.28
CA GLY A 10 8.60 16.27 -15.41
C GLY A 10 7.26 15.83 -15.98
N LYS A 11 7.26 15.49 -17.27
CA LYS A 11 6.14 14.82 -17.95
C LYS A 11 6.54 13.39 -18.27
N HIS A 12 5.61 12.47 -18.07
CA HIS A 12 5.75 11.10 -18.51
C HIS A 12 5.70 11.03 -20.04
N HIS A 13 6.22 9.97 -20.65
CA HIS A 13 6.20 9.79 -22.11
C HIS A 13 4.77 9.75 -22.68
N SER A 14 3.77 9.45 -21.85
CA SER A 14 2.35 9.49 -22.22
C SER A 14 1.74 10.90 -22.15
N GLY A 15 2.53 11.94 -21.86
CA GLY A 15 2.10 13.33 -21.79
C GLY A 15 1.53 13.77 -20.44
N PHE A 16 1.22 12.85 -19.54
CA PHE A 16 0.74 13.17 -18.19
C PHE A 16 1.87 13.76 -17.33
N PRO A 17 1.57 14.77 -16.48
CA PRO A 17 2.56 15.29 -15.54
C PRO A 17 2.91 14.23 -14.51
N ASN A 18 4.18 14.19 -14.07
CA ASN A 18 4.64 13.21 -13.08
C ASN A 18 3.89 13.31 -11.75
N SER A 19 3.38 14.49 -11.42
CA SER A 19 2.51 14.74 -10.26
C SER A 19 1.22 13.90 -10.27
N ALA A 20 0.73 13.46 -11.43
CA ALA A 20 -0.44 12.58 -11.52
C ALA A 20 -0.17 11.18 -10.95
N PHE A 21 1.06 10.70 -11.02
CA PHE A 21 1.46 9.37 -10.52
C PHE A 21 1.98 9.44 -9.09
N ILE A 22 2.58 10.58 -8.72
CA ILE A 22 3.29 10.75 -7.45
C ILE A 22 2.35 11.37 -6.42
N ARG A 23 1.65 10.50 -5.68
CA ARG A 23 0.78 10.86 -4.56
C ARG A 23 1.57 11.07 -3.26
N LYS A 24 0.89 11.34 -2.13
CA LYS A 24 1.50 11.60 -0.81
C LYS A 24 2.54 10.56 -0.39
N GLY A 25 2.33 9.29 -0.74
CA GLY A 25 3.25 8.20 -0.40
C GLY A 25 3.29 7.90 1.11
N GLU A 26 2.20 8.22 1.82
CA GLU A 26 2.07 8.04 3.26
C GLU A 26 1.42 6.69 3.60
N VAL A 27 2.00 5.99 4.57
CA VAL A 27 1.38 4.78 5.12
C VAL A 27 0.13 5.18 5.90
N GLY A 28 -1.00 4.53 5.63
CA GLY A 28 -2.25 4.78 6.34
C GLY A 28 -3.18 5.82 5.70
N ASP A 29 -2.79 6.47 4.59
CA ASP A 29 -3.64 7.48 3.92
C ASP A 29 -4.99 6.91 3.46
N TRP A 30 -5.14 5.59 3.34
CA TRP A 30 -6.41 4.91 3.04
C TRP A 30 -7.53 5.21 4.05
N VAL A 31 -7.20 5.53 5.30
CA VAL A 31 -8.19 5.87 6.36
C VAL A 31 -8.97 7.14 5.99
N ASN A 32 -8.38 8.04 5.19
CA ASN A 32 -9.02 9.27 4.76
C ASN A 32 -10.10 9.06 3.69
N TYR A 33 -10.15 7.89 3.06
CA TYR A 33 -11.02 7.62 1.90
C TYR A 33 -11.96 6.43 2.09
N LEU A 34 -11.64 5.51 3.01
CA LEU A 34 -12.44 4.32 3.28
C LEU A 34 -13.29 4.50 4.53
N THR A 35 -14.56 4.09 4.46
CA THR A 35 -15.35 3.93 5.68
C THR A 35 -14.81 2.77 6.52
N PRO A 36 -15.07 2.74 7.84
CA PRO A 36 -14.65 1.63 8.69
C PRO A 36 -15.13 0.26 8.19
N GLU A 37 -16.35 0.19 7.65
CA GLU A 37 -16.92 -1.04 7.08
C GLU A 37 -16.12 -1.55 5.87
N MET A 38 -15.76 -0.66 4.94
CA MET A 38 -14.95 -1.00 3.77
C MET A 38 -13.57 -1.51 4.18
N ALA A 39 -12.96 -0.87 5.18
CA ALA A 39 -11.67 -1.26 5.71
C ALA A 39 -11.72 -2.66 6.35
N GLU A 40 -12.74 -2.96 7.15
CA GLU A 40 -12.92 -4.28 7.76
C GLU A 40 -13.15 -5.38 6.73
N ARG A 41 -13.97 -5.11 5.70
CA ARG A 41 -14.14 -6.03 4.58
C ARG A 41 -12.81 -6.34 3.88
N GLY A 42 -11.99 -5.31 3.66
CA GLY A 42 -10.65 -5.47 3.06
C GLY A 42 -9.71 -6.30 3.92
N LYS A 43 -9.67 -6.05 5.23
CA LYS A 43 -8.87 -6.83 6.19
C LYS A 43 -9.27 -8.31 6.18
N LYS A 44 -10.57 -8.60 6.16
CA LYS A 44 -11.08 -9.98 6.08
C LYS A 44 -10.61 -10.68 4.80
N LEU A 45 -10.73 -10.01 3.64
CA LEU A 45 -10.29 -10.57 2.36
C LEU A 45 -8.78 -10.86 2.34
N ILE A 46 -7.95 -9.95 2.87
CA ILE A 46 -6.51 -10.16 2.96
C ILE A 46 -6.22 -11.37 3.85
N LYS A 47 -6.84 -11.45 5.04
CA LYS A 47 -6.67 -12.61 5.93
C LYS A 47 -7.04 -13.92 5.24
N GLU A 48 -8.18 -13.98 4.54
CA GLU A 48 -8.63 -15.19 3.85
C GLU A 48 -7.69 -15.62 2.72
N LYS A 49 -7.23 -14.68 1.89
CA LYS A 49 -6.39 -14.98 0.73
C LYS A 49 -4.93 -15.26 1.09
N PHE A 50 -4.44 -14.66 2.17
CA PHE A 50 -3.05 -14.74 2.60
C PHE A 50 -2.87 -15.51 3.92
N ALA A 51 -3.89 -16.25 4.39
CA ALA A 51 -3.83 -17.05 5.62
C ALA A 51 -2.68 -18.08 5.63
N GLN A 52 -2.32 -18.60 4.45
CA GLN A 52 -1.30 -19.64 4.29
C GLN A 52 -0.02 -19.13 3.64
N SER A 53 -0.02 -17.90 3.12
CA SER A 53 1.22 -17.27 2.68
C SER A 53 1.96 -16.83 3.94
N ASP A 54 3.04 -17.54 4.24
CA ASP A 54 3.87 -17.19 5.38
C ASP A 54 4.52 -15.82 5.16
N CYS A 55 3.93 -14.78 5.76
CA CYS A 55 4.55 -13.47 5.90
C CYS A 55 4.69 -13.05 7.37
N HIS A 56 4.39 -13.94 8.33
CA HIS A 56 4.44 -13.69 9.78
C HIS A 56 4.75 -14.92 10.64
N ASN A 57 4.99 -16.10 10.06
CA ASN A 57 4.92 -17.39 10.75
C ASN A 57 6.29 -18.04 10.96
N HIS A 58 7.31 -17.27 11.33
CA HIS A 58 8.47 -17.83 12.03
C HIS A 58 8.22 -17.90 13.55
N ARG A 59 7.17 -18.61 13.99
CA ARG A 59 7.06 -19.02 15.40
C ARG A 59 6.15 -20.22 15.64
N LEU A 60 6.29 -21.30 14.89
CA LEU A 60 5.77 -22.61 15.32
C LEU A 60 6.71 -23.74 14.88
N PHE A 61 7.92 -23.77 15.44
CA PHE A 61 8.57 -25.04 15.75
C PHE A 61 8.34 -25.29 17.25
N PRO A 62 7.66 -26.37 17.64
CA PRO A 62 7.45 -26.67 19.05
C PRO A 62 8.78 -27.06 19.69
N LEU A 63 9.09 -26.42 20.82
CA LEU A 63 9.99 -27.01 21.81
C LEU A 63 9.26 -28.22 22.42
N SER A 64 9.58 -29.40 21.90
CA SER A 64 9.55 -30.70 22.59
C SER A 64 10.21 -31.74 21.70
#